data_AF-A0A0G0H242-F1
#
_entry.id   AF-A0A0G0H242-F1
#
_cell.length_a   1.000
_cell.length_b   1.000
_cell.length_c   1.000
_cell.angle_alpha   90.00
_cell.angle_beta   90.00
_cell.angle_gamma   90.00
#
_symmetry.space_group_name_H-M   'P 1'
#
loop_
_entity.id
_entity.type
_entity.pdbx_description
1 polymer ?
#
loop_
_entity_poly.entity_id
_entity_poly.type
_entity_poly.pdbx_seq_one_letter_code
_entity_poly.pdbx_strand_id
1 'polypeptide(L)'
;MSGGAEMESSIVRLAQKARATGIHLVLATQRPSVDVLTGLIKANIPGRIGMSVATQIDSRVILDQIGAESLLGMGDLLFKEPDKNKPFRVQGVLITQDEIQRVVQYIKEQIDEVSYNKEITAGQPDPNRPPGAAQSSKFSDDELFADAVRIVAASGKGSSSLIQRKLSIGYNRAARLLDELYKYGVVGPEKGSKPRDVLIQDAEGFLASASQEEEE
;
A
#
# COMPACT_ATOMS: atom_id res chain seq x y z
N MET A 1 -16.27 -4.24 5.74
CA MET A 1 -15.70 -3.83 7.04
C MET A 1 -14.28 -4.39 7.27
N SER A 2 -13.49 -4.69 6.23
CA SER A 2 -12.18 -5.37 6.37
C SER A 2 -10.97 -4.42 6.53
N GLY A 3 -11.01 -3.20 5.97
CA GLY A 3 -9.82 -2.34 5.92
C GLY A 3 -9.33 -1.78 7.27
N GLY A 4 -10.22 -1.56 8.24
CA GLY A 4 -9.83 -1.02 9.55
C GLY A 4 -9.00 -1.99 10.39
N ALA A 5 -9.41 -3.25 10.45
CA ALA A 5 -8.72 -4.29 11.20
C ALA A 5 -7.36 -4.64 10.59
N GLU A 6 -7.26 -4.64 9.25
CA GLU A 6 -6.00 -4.88 8.53
C GLU A 6 -4.99 -3.75 8.75
N MET A 7 -5.47 -2.49 8.75
CA MET A 7 -4.64 -1.31 9.05
C MET A 7 -4.12 -1.35 10.49
N GLU A 8 -4.99 -1.59 11.47
CA GLU A 8 -4.61 -1.69 12.88
C GLU A 8 -3.56 -2.79 13.10
N SER A 9 -3.78 -3.97 12.54
CA SER A 9 -2.84 -5.11 12.61
C SER A 9 -1.46 -4.74 12.04
N SER A 10 -1.44 -4.02 10.91
CA SER A 10 -0.20 -3.56 10.29
C SER A 10 0.56 -2.55 11.15
N ILE A 11 -0.15 -1.59 11.75
CA ILE A 11 0.43 -0.60 12.68
C ILE A 11 1.01 -1.31 13.90
N VAL A 12 0.25 -2.22 14.52
CA VAL A 12 0.70 -2.98 15.69
C VAL A 12 1.95 -3.80 15.36
N ARG A 13 1.96 -4.49 14.21
CA ARG A 13 3.12 -5.28 13.78
C ARG A 13 4.36 -4.42 13.59
N LEU A 14 4.23 -3.24 12.98
CA LEU A 14 5.33 -2.29 12.85
C LEU A 14 5.80 -1.84 14.24
N ALA A 15 4.90 -1.34 15.08
CA ALA A 15 5.24 -0.84 16.41
C ALA A 15 6.00 -1.87 17.27
N GLN A 16 5.69 -3.17 17.14
CA GLN A 16 6.34 -4.24 17.90
C GLN A 16 7.75 -4.61 17.41
N LYS A 17 8.02 -4.54 16.10
CA LYS A 17 9.23 -5.13 15.49
C LYS A 17 10.21 -4.09 14.93
N ALA A 18 9.73 -2.87 14.67
CA ALA A 18 10.44 -1.84 13.91
C ALA A 18 11.61 -1.18 14.65
N ARG A 19 11.63 -1.20 16.00
CA ARG A 19 12.62 -0.45 16.79
C ARG A 19 14.07 -0.85 16.48
N ALA A 20 14.35 -2.16 16.39
CA ALA A 20 15.70 -2.65 16.13
C ALA A 20 16.15 -2.39 14.69
N THR A 21 15.22 -2.19 13.76
CA THR A 21 15.50 -1.92 12.34
C THR A 21 15.52 -0.43 12.01
N GLY A 22 15.38 0.46 13.01
CA GLY A 22 15.41 1.91 12.80
C GLY A 22 14.17 2.47 12.10
N ILE A 23 13.04 1.75 12.12
CA ILE A 23 11.77 2.23 11.57
C ILE A 23 10.95 2.83 12.72
N HIS A 24 10.51 4.08 12.56
CA HIS A 24 9.76 4.82 13.57
C HIS A 24 8.41 5.28 13.03
N LEU A 25 7.36 5.15 13.84
CA LEU A 25 6.02 5.60 13.48
C LEU A 25 5.65 6.87 14.23
N VAL A 26 5.12 7.85 13.51
CA VAL A 26 4.45 9.03 14.07
C VAL A 26 3.00 8.99 13.60
N LEU A 27 2.07 8.86 14.54
CA LEU A 27 0.64 8.85 14.26
C LEU A 27 0.01 10.12 14.84
N ALA A 28 -0.77 10.82 14.01
CA ALA A 28 -1.48 12.03 14.41
C ALA A 28 -2.96 11.92 14.04
N THR A 29 -3.84 12.42 14.91
CA THR A 29 -5.29 12.46 14.67
C THR A 29 -5.90 13.68 15.35
N GLN A 30 -6.93 14.26 14.73
CA GLN A 30 -7.80 15.26 15.34
C GLN A 30 -9.06 14.67 15.97
N ARG A 31 -9.26 13.35 15.82
CA ARG A 31 -10.43 12.61 16.33
C ARG A 31 -9.96 11.58 17.35
N PRO A 32 -9.70 11.98 18.60
CA PRO A 32 -9.27 11.07 19.65
C PRO A 32 -10.47 10.26 20.19
N SER A 33 -10.95 9.28 19.41
CA SER A 33 -11.97 8.33 19.86
C SER A 33 -11.37 6.96 20.15
N VAL A 34 -12.08 6.15 20.95
CA VAL A 34 -11.67 4.77 21.28
C VAL A 34 -11.60 3.88 20.03
N ASP A 35 -12.43 4.18 19.02
CA ASP A 35 -12.45 3.45 17.75
C ASP A 35 -11.20 3.74 16.89
N VAL A 36 -10.60 4.93 17.04
CA VAL A 36 -9.38 5.33 16.32
C VAL A 36 -8.13 4.97 17.12
N LEU A 37 -8.14 5.24 18.42
CA LEU A 37 -7.05 4.96 19.37
C LEU A 37 -7.44 3.77 20.25
N THR A 38 -7.49 2.61 19.61
CA THR A 38 -7.86 1.35 20.26
C THR A 38 -6.89 0.95 21.36
N GLY A 39 -7.29 -0.01 22.20
CA GLY A 39 -6.42 -0.58 23.23
C GLY A 39 -5.13 -1.19 22.66
N LEU A 40 -5.19 -1.83 21.49
CA LEU A 40 -4.03 -2.45 20.84
C LEU A 40 -3.04 -1.39 20.33
N ILE A 41 -3.54 -0.32 19.72
CA ILE A 41 -2.69 0.81 19.30
C ILE A 41 -2.01 1.43 20.52
N LYS A 42 -2.76 1.71 21.59
CA LYS A 42 -2.21 2.29 22.82
C LYS A 42 -1.17 1.40 23.48
N ALA A 43 -1.37 0.07 23.48
CA ALA A 43 -0.44 -0.87 24.09
C ALA A 43 0.94 -0.91 23.40
N ASN A 44 1.01 -0.57 22.10
CA ASN A 44 2.24 -0.66 21.32
C ASN A 44 2.87 0.71 21.02
N ILE A 45 2.18 1.81 21.32
CA ILE A 45 2.67 3.19 21.11
C ILE A 45 2.62 3.94 22.46
N PRO A 46 3.66 3.77 23.29
CA PRO A 46 3.65 4.26 24.67
C PRO A 46 3.97 5.77 24.79
N GLY A 47 4.78 6.32 23.87
CA GLY A 47 5.08 7.75 23.84
C GLY A 47 3.94 8.53 23.18
N ARG A 48 3.38 9.52 23.87
CA ARG A 48 2.15 10.22 23.42
C ARG A 48 2.21 11.72 23.67
N ILE A 49 1.65 12.47 22.73
CA ILE A 49 1.49 13.92 22.80
C ILE A 49 -0.02 14.20 22.78
N GLY A 50 -0.52 14.90 23.78
CA GLY A 50 -1.87 15.45 23.82
C GLY A 50 -1.83 16.96 23.70
N MET A 51 -2.36 17.51 22.62
CA MET A 51 -2.61 18.95 22.49
C MET A 51 -3.99 19.29 23.07
N SER A 52 -4.36 20.57 23.07
CA SER A 52 -5.67 21.02 23.54
C SER A 52 -6.81 20.24 22.89
N VAL A 53 -7.66 19.64 23.73
CA VAL A 53 -8.87 18.90 23.31
C VAL A 53 -10.11 19.50 23.95
N ALA A 54 -11.29 19.14 23.44
CA ALA A 54 -12.55 19.71 23.93
C ALA A 54 -13.00 19.11 25.27
N THR A 55 -12.71 17.83 25.53
CA THR A 55 -13.26 17.13 26.69
C THR A 55 -12.24 16.30 27.46
N GLN A 56 -12.52 16.06 28.74
CA GLN A 56 -11.75 15.12 29.56
C GLN A 56 -11.76 13.68 29.01
N ILE A 57 -12.80 13.31 28.25
CA ILE A 57 -12.90 11.99 27.62
C ILE A 57 -11.81 11.88 26.55
N ASP A 58 -11.71 12.87 25.68
CA ASP A 58 -10.68 12.95 24.63
C ASP A 58 -9.27 12.93 25.24
N SER A 59 -9.04 13.66 26.34
CA SER A 59 -7.76 13.62 27.06
C SER A 59 -7.42 12.20 27.53
N ARG A 60 -8.40 11.50 28.12
CA ARG A 60 -8.20 10.10 28.57
C ARG A 60 -7.95 9.16 27.40
N VAL A 61 -8.58 9.37 26.25
CA VAL A 61 -8.32 8.53 25.07
C VAL A 61 -6.86 8.65 24.63
N ILE A 62 -6.28 9.85 24.64
CA ILE A 62 -4.90 10.09 24.22
C ILE A 62 -3.88 9.70 25.30
N LEU A 63 -4.05 10.18 26.54
CA LEU A 63 -3.01 10.14 27.57
C LEU A 63 -3.26 9.09 28.67
N ASP A 64 -4.43 8.43 28.64
CA ASP A 64 -5.01 7.65 29.74
C ASP A 64 -5.25 8.48 31.03
N GLN A 65 -5.18 9.80 30.92
CA GLN A 65 -5.32 10.77 32.01
C GLN A 65 -6.04 12.03 31.52
N ILE A 66 -6.60 12.80 32.45
CA ILE A 66 -7.13 14.14 32.18
C ILE A 66 -6.00 15.17 32.14
N GLY A 67 -6.29 16.36 31.61
CA GLY A 67 -5.41 17.53 31.64
C GLY A 67 -5.26 18.20 30.27
N ALA A 68 -5.41 17.46 29.17
CA ALA A 68 -5.29 18.03 27.84
C ALA A 68 -6.46 18.98 27.49
N GLU A 69 -7.63 18.78 28.11
CA GLU A 69 -8.79 19.67 27.98
C GLU A 69 -8.60 21.04 28.65
N SER A 70 -7.59 21.17 29.51
CA SER A 70 -7.26 22.41 30.23
C SER A 70 -6.09 23.17 29.59
N LEU A 71 -5.60 22.72 28.43
CA LEU A 71 -4.54 23.38 27.70
C LEU A 71 -5.07 24.64 26.99
N LEU A 72 -4.16 25.57 26.71
CA LEU A 72 -4.49 26.89 26.15
C LEU A 72 -4.61 26.90 24.62
N GLY A 73 -4.28 25.78 23.97
CA GLY A 73 -4.12 25.72 22.52
C GLY A 73 -2.80 26.34 22.05
N MET A 74 -2.71 26.67 20.75
CA MET A 74 -1.56 27.39 20.16
C MET A 74 -0.17 26.81 20.52
N GLY A 75 -0.04 25.49 20.43
CA GLY A 75 1.21 24.78 20.72
C GLY A 75 1.37 24.28 22.16
N ASP A 76 0.51 24.68 23.09
CA ASP A 76 0.50 24.13 24.45
C ASP A 76 0.09 22.65 24.43
N LEU A 77 0.93 21.78 25.01
CA LEU A 77 0.78 20.33 24.95
C LEU A 77 1.23 19.62 26.22
N LEU A 78 0.71 18.41 26.41
CA LEU A 78 1.19 17.43 27.38
C LEU A 78 1.97 16.33 26.66
N PHE A 79 3.19 16.07 27.08
CA PHE A 79 3.99 14.96 26.60
C PHE A 79 4.09 13.86 27.66
N LYS A 80 3.69 12.64 27.29
CA LYS A 80 3.81 11.42 28.09
C LYS A 80 4.94 10.58 27.49
N GLU A 81 6.06 10.52 28.20
CA GLU A 81 7.15 9.62 27.85
C GLU A 81 6.75 8.15 28.06
N PRO A 82 7.32 7.21 27.27
CA PRO A 82 7.04 5.78 27.42
C PRO A 82 7.21 5.23 28.84
N ASP A 83 8.24 5.70 29.55
CA ASP A 83 8.65 5.16 30.85
C ASP A 83 8.07 5.94 32.05
N LYS A 84 7.29 7.00 31.79
CA LYS A 84 6.71 7.85 32.83
C LYS A 84 5.19 7.76 32.85
N ASN A 85 4.65 7.57 34.05
CA ASN A 85 3.21 7.53 34.25
C ASN A 85 2.56 8.91 34.11
N LYS A 86 3.25 10.00 34.50
CA LYS A 86 2.69 11.35 34.44
C LYS A 86 3.21 12.11 33.23
N PRO A 87 2.33 12.73 32.42
CA PRO A 87 2.78 13.65 31.40
C PRO A 87 3.34 14.93 32.04
N PHE A 88 4.18 15.64 31.30
CA PHE A 88 4.60 16.99 31.64
C PHE A 88 4.20 17.96 30.54
N ARG A 89 3.99 19.21 30.93
CA ARG A 89 3.55 20.28 30.03
C ARG A 89 4.74 20.85 29.26
N VAL A 90 4.56 21.06 27.97
CA VAL A 90 5.56 21.61 27.06
C VAL A 90 4.89 22.65 26.17
N GLN A 91 5.63 23.69 25.81
CA GLN A 91 5.21 24.64 24.79
C GLN A 91 5.83 24.25 23.46
N GLY A 92 4.99 23.90 22.49
CA GLY A 92 5.39 23.66 21.11
C GLY A 92 5.90 24.93 20.44
N VAL A 93 6.86 24.75 19.53
CA VAL A 93 7.41 25.84 18.73
C VAL A 93 6.45 26.14 17.59
N LEU A 94 6.17 27.43 17.36
CA LEU A 94 5.45 27.88 16.18
C LEU A 94 6.41 27.87 14.99
N ILE A 95 6.04 27.15 13.93
CA ILE A 95 6.73 27.19 12.64
C ILE A 95 5.69 27.60 11.60
N THR A 96 5.99 28.67 10.87
CA THR A 96 5.14 29.18 9.80
C THR A 96 5.27 28.35 8.53
N GLN A 97 4.26 28.44 7.66
CA GLN A 97 4.30 27.77 6.37
C GLN A 97 5.48 28.24 5.50
N ASP A 98 5.81 29.54 5.56
CA ASP A 98 6.95 30.10 4.83
C ASP A 98 8.28 29.53 5.32
N GLU A 99 8.44 29.32 6.63
CA GLU A 99 9.63 28.65 7.21
C GLU A 99 9.75 27.21 6.72
N ILE A 100 8.65 26.46 6.70
CA ILE A 100 8.61 25.10 6.17
C ILE A 100 9.04 25.09 4.70
N GLN A 101 8.49 25.98 3.89
CA GLN A 101 8.82 26.07 2.46
C GLN A 101 10.29 26.39 2.23
N ARG A 102 10.88 27.31 3.00
CA ARG A 102 12.32 27.63 2.90
C ARG A 102 13.19 26.41 3.21
N VAL A 103 12.87 25.65 4.25
CA VAL A 103 13.64 24.44 4.62
C VAL A 103 13.48 23.36 3.55
N VAL A 104 12.27 23.12 3.07
CA VAL A 104 12.00 22.15 2.00
C VAL A 104 12.78 22.52 0.73
N GLN A 105 12.77 23.80 0.35
CA GLN A 105 13.49 24.29 -0.82
C GLN A 105 15.01 24.12 -0.66
N TYR A 106 15.56 24.51 0.48
CA TYR A 106 16.97 24.30 0.80
C TYR A 106 17.38 22.84 0.65
N ILE A 107 16.58 21.89 1.19
CA ILE A 107 16.87 20.45 1.07
C ILE A 107 16.83 19.98 -0.39
N LYS A 108 15.85 20.43 -1.17
CA LYS A 108 15.72 20.08 -2.59
C LYS A 108 16.92 20.56 -3.41
N GLU A 109 17.45 21.74 -3.11
CA GLU A 109 18.62 22.30 -3.79
C GLU A 109 19.92 21.52 -3.51
N GLN A 110 19.97 20.70 -2.46
CA GLN A 110 21.13 19.84 -2.16
C GLN A 110 21.11 18.51 -2.94
N ILE A 111 20.06 18.22 -3.72
CA ILE A 111 19.85 16.92 -4.35
C ILE A 111 19.57 17.13 -5.85
N ASP A 112 20.44 16.57 -6.69
CA ASP A 112 20.30 16.69 -8.15
C ASP A 112 19.17 15.80 -8.72
N GLU A 113 18.98 14.60 -8.16
CA GLU A 113 17.98 13.63 -8.61
C GLU A 113 17.28 12.94 -7.43
N VAL A 114 15.95 12.85 -7.49
CA VAL A 114 15.13 12.20 -6.46
C VAL A 114 14.78 10.77 -6.87
N SER A 115 15.29 9.80 -6.12
CA SER A 115 14.97 8.38 -6.32
C SER A 115 13.77 7.95 -5.47
N TYR A 116 12.66 7.62 -6.11
CA TYR A 116 11.47 7.06 -5.46
C TYR A 116 11.40 5.54 -5.67
N ASN A 117 11.25 4.78 -4.58
CA ASN A 117 10.94 3.35 -4.69
C ASN A 117 9.43 3.17 -4.96
N LYS A 118 9.09 2.90 -6.23
CA LYS A 118 7.70 2.69 -6.68
C LYS A 118 7.02 1.46 -6.07
N GLU A 119 7.80 0.50 -5.55
CA GLU A 119 7.27 -0.71 -4.90
C GLU A 119 6.52 -0.39 -3.59
N ILE A 120 6.85 0.73 -2.94
CA ILE A 120 6.20 1.13 -1.67
C ILE A 120 4.70 1.42 -1.88
N THR A 121 4.35 2.00 -3.02
CA THR A 121 2.96 2.37 -3.38
C THR A 121 2.31 1.39 -4.34
N ALA A 122 3.09 0.48 -4.92
CA ALA A 122 2.54 -0.65 -5.67
C ALA A 122 1.77 -1.50 -4.65
N GLY A 123 0.43 -1.37 -4.63
CA GLY A 123 -0.43 -2.14 -3.74
C GLY A 123 -0.03 -3.60 -3.78
N GLN A 124 -0.05 -4.29 -2.63
CA GLN A 124 0.23 -5.72 -2.63
C GLN A 124 -0.68 -6.39 -3.66
N PRO A 125 -0.14 -7.23 -4.56
CA PRO A 125 -0.97 -7.94 -5.52
C PRO A 125 -1.98 -8.76 -4.72
N ASP A 126 -3.24 -8.35 -4.78
CA ASP A 126 -4.33 -9.09 -4.15
C ASP A 126 -4.46 -10.43 -4.89
N PRO A 127 -4.15 -11.56 -4.24
CA PRO A 127 -4.20 -12.87 -4.88
C PRO A 127 -5.63 -13.28 -5.28
N ASN A 128 -6.65 -12.55 -4.82
CA ASN A 128 -8.06 -12.73 -5.17
C ASN A 128 -8.60 -11.65 -6.13
N ARG A 129 -7.78 -10.67 -6.54
CA ARG A 129 -8.22 -9.67 -7.53
C ARG A 129 -8.44 -10.37 -8.87
N PRO A 130 -9.62 -10.24 -9.48
CA PRO A 130 -9.83 -10.70 -10.84
C PRO A 130 -8.78 -10.03 -11.75
N PRO A 131 -8.00 -10.78 -12.52
CA PRO A 131 -7.03 -10.17 -13.41
C PRO A 131 -7.77 -9.32 -14.47
N GLY A 132 -7.30 -8.09 -14.69
CA GLY A 132 -7.91 -7.12 -15.62
C GLY A 132 -8.39 -5.81 -14.99
N ALA A 133 -8.52 -5.72 -13.67
CA ALA A 133 -8.82 -4.44 -13.03
C ALA A 133 -7.54 -3.62 -12.86
N ALA A 134 -7.21 -2.79 -13.85
CA ALA A 134 -6.25 -1.68 -13.83
C ALA A 134 -4.79 -2.00 -13.43
N GLN A 135 -3.92 -2.18 -14.44
CA GLN A 135 -2.56 -1.62 -14.48
C GLN A 135 -1.93 -1.67 -15.89
N SER A 136 -1.60 -0.48 -16.40
CA SER A 136 -0.56 -0.10 -17.39
C SER A 136 -0.60 -0.67 -18.81
N SER A 137 -1.10 0.13 -19.75
CA SER A 137 -0.49 0.71 -20.99
C SER A 137 0.57 -0.04 -21.83
N LYS A 138 1.00 -1.26 -21.48
CA LYS A 138 1.81 -2.10 -22.37
C LYS A 138 1.66 -3.57 -22.01
N PHE A 139 1.32 -4.40 -23.00
CA PHE A 139 1.39 -5.86 -22.87
C PHE A 139 2.85 -6.32 -22.67
N SER A 140 3.03 -7.60 -22.32
CA SER A 140 4.35 -8.20 -22.11
C SER A 140 5.31 -7.88 -23.25
N ASP A 141 6.57 -7.58 -22.93
CA ASP A 141 7.64 -7.41 -23.92
C ASP A 141 8.13 -8.74 -24.53
N ASP A 142 7.59 -9.91 -24.10
CA ASP A 142 7.92 -11.20 -24.73
C ASP A 142 7.30 -11.27 -26.14
N GLU A 143 8.16 -11.44 -27.15
CA GLU A 143 7.80 -11.55 -28.57
C GLU A 143 6.71 -12.60 -28.85
N LEU A 144 6.61 -13.63 -28.02
CA LEU A 144 5.66 -14.73 -28.18
C LEU A 144 4.34 -14.52 -27.41
N PHE A 145 4.20 -13.42 -26.67
CA PHE A 145 3.01 -13.14 -25.85
C PHE A 145 1.75 -13.06 -26.70
N ALA A 146 1.77 -12.28 -27.78
CA ALA A 146 0.63 -12.12 -28.69
C ALA A 146 0.18 -13.47 -29.29
N ASP A 147 1.13 -14.31 -29.68
CA ASP A 147 0.82 -15.63 -30.21
C ASP A 147 0.26 -16.56 -29.12
N ALA A 148 0.75 -16.46 -27.88
CA ALA A 148 0.20 -17.20 -26.76
C ALA A 148 -1.25 -16.79 -26.45
N VAL A 149 -1.59 -15.49 -26.51
CA VAL A 149 -2.97 -14.99 -26.40
C VAL A 149 -3.87 -15.65 -27.45
N ARG A 150 -3.47 -15.61 -28.73
CA ARG A 150 -4.22 -16.20 -29.84
C ARG A 150 -4.44 -17.70 -29.67
N ILE A 151 -3.40 -18.43 -29.27
CA ILE A 151 -3.46 -19.88 -29.07
C ILE A 151 -4.43 -20.24 -27.94
N VAL A 152 -4.37 -19.50 -26.83
CA VAL A 152 -5.19 -19.77 -25.66
C VAL A 152 -6.65 -19.41 -25.92
N ALA A 153 -6.92 -18.26 -26.55
CA ALA A 153 -8.26 -17.87 -26.97
C ALA A 153 -8.89 -18.89 -27.93
N ALA A 154 -8.14 -19.31 -28.97
CA ALA A 154 -8.64 -20.28 -29.95
C ALA A 154 -8.87 -21.69 -29.38
N SER A 155 -8.08 -22.10 -28.37
CA SER A 155 -8.19 -23.43 -27.78
C SER A 155 -9.16 -23.52 -26.60
N GLY A 156 -9.53 -22.37 -26.01
CA GLY A 156 -10.36 -22.29 -24.80
C GLY A 156 -9.72 -22.90 -23.55
N LYS A 157 -8.40 -23.17 -23.55
CA LYS A 157 -7.68 -23.79 -22.44
C LYS A 157 -6.30 -23.15 -22.23
N GLY A 158 -6.03 -22.62 -21.04
CA GLY A 158 -4.72 -22.08 -20.68
C GLY A 158 -3.83 -23.11 -19.98
N SER A 159 -2.93 -23.81 -20.69
CA SER A 159 -1.95 -24.71 -20.08
C SER A 159 -0.54 -24.52 -20.62
N SER A 160 0.47 -24.68 -19.76
CA SER A 160 1.88 -24.51 -20.14
C SER A 160 2.29 -25.53 -21.20
N SER A 161 1.77 -26.76 -21.11
CA SER A 161 1.99 -27.82 -22.10
C SER A 161 1.41 -27.49 -23.49
N LEU A 162 0.30 -26.75 -23.55
CA LEU A 162 -0.29 -26.32 -24.81
C LEU A 162 0.59 -25.26 -25.48
N ILE A 163 0.97 -24.23 -24.72
CA ILE A 163 1.83 -23.13 -25.17
C ILE A 163 3.19 -23.69 -25.60
N GLN A 164 3.78 -24.57 -24.80
CA GLN A 164 5.06 -25.24 -25.09
C GLN A 164 5.05 -25.93 -26.45
N ARG A 165 4.02 -26.74 -26.73
CA ARG A 165 3.92 -27.51 -27.98
C ARG A 165 3.59 -26.63 -29.19
N LYS A 166 2.74 -25.62 -29.02
CA LYS A 166 2.32 -24.75 -30.13
C LYS A 166 3.39 -23.74 -30.53
N LEU A 167 4.16 -23.23 -29.59
CA LEU A 167 5.23 -22.25 -29.83
C LEU A 167 6.63 -22.89 -29.90
N SER A 168 6.73 -24.22 -29.75
CA SER A 168 7.99 -24.98 -29.78
C SER A 168 9.07 -24.43 -28.83
N ILE A 169 8.66 -24.04 -27.62
CA ILE A 169 9.53 -23.45 -26.59
C ILE A 169 9.78 -24.40 -25.42
N GLY A 170 10.72 -24.07 -24.55
CA GLY A 170 10.96 -24.82 -23.30
C GLY A 170 9.82 -24.65 -22.28
N TYR A 171 9.59 -25.66 -21.44
CA TYR A 171 8.51 -25.68 -20.44
C TYR A 171 8.55 -24.46 -19.50
N ASN A 172 9.73 -24.06 -19.02
CA ASN A 172 9.87 -22.91 -18.12
C ASN A 172 9.47 -21.58 -18.77
N ARG A 173 9.68 -21.41 -20.09
CA ARG A 173 9.22 -20.22 -20.81
C ARG A 173 7.72 -20.28 -21.03
N ALA A 174 7.18 -21.45 -21.35
CA ALA A 174 5.74 -21.64 -21.50
C ALA A 174 4.95 -21.42 -20.19
N ALA A 175 5.51 -21.83 -19.05
CA ALA A 175 4.93 -21.56 -17.73
C ALA A 175 4.92 -20.05 -17.42
N ARG A 176 6.05 -19.35 -17.66
CA ARG A 176 6.13 -17.89 -17.52
C ARG A 176 5.11 -17.17 -18.40
N LEU A 177 5.00 -17.55 -19.68
CA LEU A 177 3.99 -16.99 -20.57
C LEU A 177 2.57 -17.23 -20.05
N LEU A 178 2.26 -18.41 -19.51
CA LEU A 178 0.94 -18.68 -18.92
C LEU A 178 0.65 -17.79 -17.69
N ASP A 179 1.66 -17.49 -16.89
CA ASP A 179 1.55 -16.58 -15.74
C ASP A 179 1.40 -15.13 -16.18
N GLU A 180 2.06 -14.71 -17.26
CA GLU A 180 1.83 -13.41 -17.88
C GLU A 180 0.41 -13.30 -18.44
N LEU A 181 -0.08 -14.32 -19.13
CA LEU A 181 -1.48 -14.37 -19.60
C LEU A 181 -2.47 -14.26 -18.44
N TYR A 182 -2.17 -14.83 -17.27
CA TYR A 182 -2.98 -14.64 -16.06
C TYR A 182 -2.91 -13.20 -15.58
N LYS A 183 -1.70 -12.63 -15.47
CA LYS A 183 -1.48 -11.23 -15.05
C LYS A 183 -2.29 -10.24 -15.88
N TYR A 184 -2.34 -10.43 -17.19
CA TYR A 184 -3.05 -9.54 -18.13
C TYR A 184 -4.53 -9.89 -18.33
N GLY A 185 -5.10 -10.84 -17.59
CA GLY A 185 -6.53 -11.15 -17.65
C GLY A 185 -6.98 -11.99 -18.84
N VAL A 186 -6.05 -12.70 -19.49
CA VAL A 186 -6.35 -13.62 -20.60
C VAL A 186 -6.85 -14.97 -20.07
N VAL A 187 -6.30 -15.42 -18.94
CA VAL A 187 -6.69 -16.67 -18.27
C VAL A 187 -7.01 -16.46 -16.80
N GLY A 188 -7.82 -17.35 -16.23
CA GLY A 188 -8.19 -17.36 -14.82
C GLY A 188 -7.10 -17.96 -13.91
N PRO A 189 -7.36 -18.03 -12.59
CA PRO A 189 -6.38 -18.48 -11.60
C PRO A 189 -5.97 -19.95 -11.82
N GLU A 190 -4.85 -20.32 -11.21
CA GLU A 190 -4.34 -21.68 -11.29
C GLU A 190 -5.31 -22.71 -10.71
N LYS A 191 -5.53 -23.80 -11.44
CA LYS A 191 -6.39 -24.92 -11.04
C LYS A 191 -5.59 -26.20 -10.83
N GLY A 192 -4.44 -26.08 -10.16
CA GLY A 192 -3.50 -27.18 -9.96
C GLY A 192 -3.07 -27.80 -11.30
N SER A 193 -3.28 -29.11 -11.46
CA SER A 193 -2.93 -29.82 -12.70
C SER A 193 -3.89 -29.60 -13.87
N LYS A 194 -5.03 -28.91 -13.67
CA LYS A 194 -6.01 -28.64 -14.73
C LYS A 194 -5.66 -27.34 -15.49
N PRO A 195 -6.00 -27.26 -16.80
CA PRO A 195 -5.87 -26.01 -17.55
C PRO A 195 -6.64 -24.86 -16.89
N ARG A 196 -6.07 -23.64 -16.96
CA ARG A 196 -6.73 -22.40 -16.55
C ARG A 196 -7.88 -22.08 -17.50
N ASP A 197 -8.96 -21.53 -16.97
CA ASP A 197 -10.09 -21.05 -17.78
C ASP A 197 -9.64 -19.86 -18.62
N VAL A 198 -10.16 -19.72 -19.83
CA VAL A 198 -9.87 -18.57 -20.69
C VAL A 198 -10.94 -17.51 -20.47
N LEU A 199 -10.51 -16.28 -20.20
CA LEU A 199 -11.40 -15.17 -19.82
C LEU A 199 -11.76 -14.25 -21.00
N ILE A 200 -11.03 -14.37 -22.11
CA ILE A 200 -11.26 -13.59 -23.34
C ILE A 200 -11.90 -14.45 -24.43
N GLN A 201 -12.73 -13.83 -25.26
CA GLN A 201 -13.35 -14.47 -26.43
C GLN A 201 -12.76 -13.98 -27.76
N ASP A 202 -12.27 -12.73 -27.78
CA ASP A 202 -11.67 -12.10 -28.96
C ASP A 202 -10.21 -11.76 -28.66
N ALA A 203 -9.28 -12.47 -29.31
CA ALA A 203 -7.85 -12.28 -29.14
C ALA A 203 -7.36 -10.99 -29.80
N GLU A 204 -7.86 -10.64 -30.98
CA GLU A 204 -7.40 -9.46 -31.70
C GLU A 204 -7.97 -8.19 -31.07
N GLY A 205 -9.22 -8.21 -30.61
CA GLY A 205 -9.80 -7.12 -29.81
C GLY A 205 -9.03 -6.87 -28.51
N PHE A 206 -8.61 -7.94 -27.83
CA PHE A 206 -7.76 -7.84 -26.64
C PHE A 206 -6.37 -7.27 -26.96
N LEU A 207 -5.72 -7.71 -28.04
CA LEU A 207 -4.40 -7.20 -28.42
C LEU A 207 -4.45 -5.74 -28.91
N ALA A 208 -5.53 -5.35 -29.60
CA ALA A 208 -5.73 -3.99 -30.10
C ALA A 208 -6.02 -2.98 -28.99
N SER A 209 -6.64 -3.40 -27.88
CA SER A 209 -6.97 -2.48 -26.78
C SER A 209 -5.74 -1.89 -26.08
N ALA A 210 -4.55 -2.48 -26.23
CA ALA A 210 -3.31 -1.86 -25.74
C ALA A 210 -2.61 -0.95 -26.75
N SER A 211 -2.92 -1.06 -28.05
CA SER A 211 -2.36 -0.20 -29.08
C SER A 211 -3.05 1.16 -29.15
N GLN A 212 -4.31 1.26 -28.70
CA GLN A 212 -5.13 2.47 -28.81
C GLN A 212 -4.90 3.50 -27.69
N GLU A 213 -4.26 3.12 -26.58
CA GLU A 213 -3.92 4.05 -25.48
C GLU A 213 -2.57 4.77 -25.69
N GLU A 214 -1.85 4.53 -26.80
CA GLU A 214 -0.60 5.24 -27.13
C GLU A 214 -0.82 6.59 -27.86
N GLU A 215 -2.04 6.90 -28.31
CA GLU A 215 -2.36 8.12 -29.09
C GLU A 215 -3.16 9.22 -28.34
N GLU A 216 -3.44 9.06 -27.04
CA GLU A 216 -4.05 10.11 -26.19
C GLU A 216 -3.12 10.70 -25.12
#